data_AF-A0A558DUM5-F1
#
_entry.id   AF-A0A558DUM5-F1
#
_cell.length_a   1.000
_cell.length_b   1.000
_cell.length_c   1.000
_cell.angle_alpha   90.00
_cell.angle_beta   90.00
_cell.angle_gamma   90.00
#
_symmetry.space_group_name_H-M   'P 1'
#
loop_
_entity.id
_entity.type
_entity.pdbx_description
1 polymer ?
#
loop_
_entity_poly.entity_id
_entity_poly.type
_entity_poly.pdbx_seq_one_letter_code
_entity_poly.pdbx_strand_id
1 'polypeptide(L)'
;MSIWERSILLILLRRRLETERTTDWQVLHKRDRRWFLAQPESNPWLVLRDWLAQWDDARQGSVGLFVYGLGFAVLVLGFVLVAGLVEFLTFERINLLWFMLIAILLPFAWWVGALFFSSAQVPIPLRTLFQHRLPSGALSKPLTPLLKLTVVALGQQLSMLFSLGMLMAFLLYLLVTDLAFGWSSTLNLSSELIYQLTHIMSWPWQNLWPAAVPSIELVEQTHYFRAAPISVVQPELFGQWWRFLLMSLLLYVVLPRVITSAFFRYRLNRMQGSVRKSDALIGGLWQRLATELIDHEAQPVEQREPSSVMPITEEIGVTCRQILAWGVWPDDVMRTLRLKLGADGSGVYWVNIDSPKAAASTAAELKSLVDAPLLLLCKGWEPPTGELEDYCNMLGELRAHLFLWPVPLTGMDERRQKLLIESWRSFMGQLPECFHLIINPLAAEKRDA
;
A
#
# COMPACT_ATOMS: atom_id res chain seq x y z
N MET A 1 1.60 19.00 -0.05
CA MET A 1 0.32 18.32 -0.27
C MET A 1 -0.43 18.20 1.06
N SER A 2 -1.62 18.79 1.16
CA SER A 2 -2.42 18.82 2.39
C SER A 2 -2.99 17.43 2.74
N ILE A 3 -3.40 17.23 4.00
CA ILE A 3 -4.02 15.97 4.43
C ILE A 3 -5.33 15.68 3.67
N TRP A 4 -6.04 16.74 3.28
CA TRP A 4 -7.30 16.65 2.53
C TRP A 4 -7.06 16.20 1.08
N GLU A 5 -6.03 16.75 0.44
CA GLU A 5 -5.58 16.33 -0.90
C GLU A 5 -5.19 14.85 -0.92
N ARG A 6 -4.56 14.33 0.15
CA ARG A 6 -4.19 12.91 0.22
C ARG A 6 -5.39 11.98 0.19
N SER A 7 -6.46 12.31 0.92
CA SER A 7 -7.69 11.50 0.89
C SER A 7 -8.34 11.50 -0.50
N ILE A 8 -8.43 12.66 -1.14
CA ILE A 8 -9.03 12.78 -2.48
C ILE A 8 -8.16 12.07 -3.51
N LEU A 9 -6.85 12.23 -3.45
CA LEU A 9 -5.91 11.55 -4.33
C LEU A 9 -6.12 10.03 -4.28
N LEU A 10 -6.18 9.42 -3.10
CA LEU A 10 -6.37 7.98 -2.97
C LEU A 10 -7.72 7.52 -3.55
N ILE A 11 -8.78 8.31 -3.39
CA ILE A 11 -10.10 8.01 -3.96
C ILE A 11 -10.08 8.06 -5.49
N LEU A 12 -9.51 9.13 -6.07
CA LEU A 12 -9.41 9.30 -7.52
C LEU A 12 -8.46 8.27 -8.15
N LEU A 13 -7.31 8.04 -7.53
CA LEU A 13 -6.31 7.08 -7.99
C LEU A 13 -6.89 5.67 -8.02
N ARG A 14 -7.62 5.27 -6.97
CA ARG A 14 -8.29 3.98 -6.97
C ARG A 14 -9.37 3.86 -8.04
N ARG A 15 -10.18 4.90 -8.24
CA ARG A 15 -11.18 4.93 -9.32
C ARG A 15 -10.51 4.70 -10.67
N ARG A 16 -9.39 5.39 -10.94
CA ARG A 16 -8.63 5.23 -12.19
C ARG A 16 -8.10 3.80 -12.32
N LEU A 17 -7.46 3.26 -11.29
CA LEU A 17 -6.90 1.91 -11.34
C LEU A 17 -7.97 0.82 -11.51
N GLU A 18 -9.19 1.04 -11.03
CA GLU A 18 -10.30 0.12 -11.26
C GLU A 18 -10.68 0.05 -12.76
N THR A 19 -10.50 1.13 -13.53
CA THR A 19 -10.75 1.12 -14.99
C THR A 19 -9.73 0.30 -15.78
N GLU A 20 -8.53 0.11 -15.23
CA GLU A 20 -7.42 -0.62 -15.87
C GLU A 20 -7.33 -2.08 -15.38
N ARG A 21 -8.33 -2.54 -14.61
CA ARG A 21 -8.29 -3.85 -13.96
C ARG A 21 -8.23 -5.03 -14.93
N THR A 22 -8.78 -4.88 -16.13
CA THR A 22 -8.80 -5.92 -17.18
C THR A 22 -7.62 -5.80 -18.15
N THR A 23 -6.80 -4.75 -18.03
CA THR A 23 -5.63 -4.56 -18.90
C THR A 23 -4.51 -5.52 -18.50
N ASP A 24 -3.77 -6.01 -19.49
CA ASP A 24 -2.64 -6.90 -19.25
C ASP A 24 -1.57 -6.22 -18.36
N TRP A 25 -1.06 -6.99 -17.40
CA TRP A 25 -0.17 -6.50 -16.37
C TRP A 25 1.18 -6.06 -16.94
N GLN A 26 1.71 -6.77 -17.94
CA GLN A 26 2.99 -6.43 -18.56
C GLN A 26 2.94 -5.07 -19.26
N VAL A 27 1.82 -4.78 -19.96
CA VAL A 27 1.59 -3.49 -20.61
C VAL A 27 1.54 -2.36 -19.58
N LEU A 28 0.81 -2.56 -18.48
CA LEU A 28 0.73 -1.57 -17.40
C LEU A 28 2.08 -1.34 -16.71
N HIS A 29 2.85 -2.41 -16.46
CA HIS A 29 4.17 -2.30 -15.81
C HIS A 29 5.15 -1.54 -16.71
N LYS A 30 5.27 -1.90 -18.01
CA LYS A 30 6.16 -1.19 -18.95
C LYS A 30 5.82 0.30 -19.03
N ARG A 31 4.53 0.65 -19.11
CA ARG A 31 4.07 2.05 -19.10
C ARG A 31 4.44 2.77 -17.81
N ASP A 32 4.01 2.23 -16.67
CA ASP A 32 4.14 2.90 -15.37
C ASP A 32 5.62 3.05 -14.97
N ARG A 33 6.46 2.03 -15.21
CA ARG A 33 7.89 2.09 -14.93
C ARG A 33 8.63 3.07 -15.84
N ARG A 34 8.33 3.06 -17.14
CA ARG A 34 8.93 4.02 -18.09
C ARG A 34 8.64 5.46 -17.68
N TRP A 35 7.41 5.72 -17.24
CA TRP A 35 7.05 7.02 -16.70
C TRP A 35 7.78 7.35 -15.39
N PHE A 36 7.88 6.38 -14.46
CA PHE A 36 8.54 6.58 -13.16
C PHE A 36 10.03 6.92 -13.31
N LEU A 37 10.73 6.27 -14.23
CA LEU A 37 12.15 6.54 -14.52
C LEU A 37 12.41 7.95 -15.09
N ALA A 38 11.40 8.57 -15.70
CA ALA A 38 11.50 9.92 -16.23
C ALA A 38 11.24 11.01 -15.17
N GLN A 39 10.81 10.64 -13.97
CA GLN A 39 10.51 11.58 -12.89
C GLN A 39 11.75 11.82 -12.01
N PRO A 40 11.98 13.06 -11.53
CA PRO A 40 13.02 13.32 -10.53
C PRO A 40 12.69 12.57 -9.23
N GLU A 41 13.72 12.17 -8.48
CA GLU A 41 13.52 11.55 -7.17
C GLU A 41 12.63 12.43 -6.29
N SER A 42 11.44 11.94 -5.98
CA SER A 42 10.36 12.72 -5.38
C SER A 42 9.61 11.93 -4.33
N ASN A 43 9.04 12.64 -3.36
CA ASN A 43 8.19 12.08 -2.30
C ASN A 43 7.09 11.16 -2.90
N PRO A 44 6.82 9.96 -2.33
CA PRO A 44 5.82 9.02 -2.85
C PRO A 44 4.43 9.61 -3.10
N TRP A 45 4.00 10.59 -2.29
CA TRP A 45 2.71 11.24 -2.47
C TRP A 45 2.68 12.16 -3.70
N LEU A 46 3.79 12.82 -4.00
CA LEU A 46 3.92 13.67 -5.19
C LEU A 46 3.97 12.80 -6.44
N VAL A 47 4.73 11.70 -6.42
CA VAL A 47 4.75 10.72 -7.52
C VAL A 47 3.35 10.22 -7.84
N LEU A 48 2.58 9.79 -6.84
CA LEU A 48 1.21 9.30 -7.09
C LEU A 48 0.27 10.40 -7.63
N ARG A 49 0.45 11.64 -7.18
CA ARG A 49 -0.31 12.79 -7.67
C ARG A 49 0.03 13.10 -9.13
N ASP A 50 1.31 13.17 -9.44
CA ASP A 50 1.81 13.51 -10.76
C ASP A 50 1.54 12.37 -11.74
N TRP A 51 1.53 11.12 -11.27
CA TRP A 51 1.07 9.96 -12.04
C TRP A 51 -0.38 10.17 -12.44
N LEU A 52 -1.28 10.43 -11.49
CA LEU A 52 -2.70 10.63 -11.77
C LEU A 52 -2.96 11.83 -12.69
N ALA A 53 -2.15 12.89 -12.60
CA ALA A 53 -2.28 14.09 -13.41
C ALA A 53 -2.13 13.84 -14.92
N GLN A 54 -1.54 12.72 -15.34
CA GLN A 54 -1.45 12.34 -16.76
C GLN A 54 -2.80 12.05 -17.43
N TRP A 55 -3.82 11.70 -16.64
CA TRP A 55 -5.12 11.24 -17.17
C TRP A 55 -6.28 12.17 -16.86
N ASP A 56 -6.08 13.18 -16.01
CA ASP A 56 -7.15 14.05 -15.54
C ASP A 56 -6.66 15.50 -15.61
N ASP A 57 -7.09 16.22 -16.64
CA ASP A 57 -6.96 17.67 -16.71
C ASP A 57 -7.87 18.29 -15.63
N ALA A 58 -7.24 18.91 -14.64
CA ALA A 58 -7.82 19.96 -13.82
C ALA A 58 -9.13 19.64 -13.03
N ARG A 59 -8.97 19.14 -11.80
CA ARG A 59 -9.83 19.52 -10.65
C ARG A 59 -9.15 19.45 -9.28
N GLN A 60 -7.83 19.39 -9.23
CA GLN A 60 -7.09 19.27 -7.96
C GLN A 60 -6.82 20.63 -7.27
N GLY A 61 -6.93 21.75 -8.00
CA GLY A 61 -6.57 23.09 -7.49
C GLY A 61 -7.56 23.77 -6.54
N SER A 62 -8.81 23.30 -6.41
CA SER A 62 -9.86 24.04 -5.67
C SER A 62 -10.09 23.58 -4.22
N VAL A 63 -9.56 22.41 -3.83
CA VAL A 63 -9.88 21.81 -2.52
C VAL A 63 -9.22 22.58 -1.38
N GLY A 64 -7.95 22.94 -1.54
CA GLY A 64 -7.22 23.74 -0.56
C GLY A 64 -7.96 25.05 -0.27
N LEU A 65 -8.23 25.84 -1.32
CA LEU A 65 -8.94 27.11 -1.20
C LEU A 65 -10.32 26.96 -0.53
N PHE A 66 -11.07 25.91 -0.87
CA PHE A 66 -12.35 25.63 -0.24
C PHE A 66 -12.23 25.30 1.25
N VAL A 67 -11.30 24.42 1.63
CA VAL A 67 -11.11 24.04 3.04
C VAL A 67 -10.62 25.21 3.87
N TYR A 68 -9.66 25.99 3.36
CA TYR A 68 -9.17 27.19 4.05
C TYR A 68 -10.25 28.28 4.12
N GLY A 69 -11.01 28.50 3.04
CA GLY A 69 -12.12 29.44 3.01
C GLY A 69 -13.24 29.06 3.98
N LEU A 70 -13.63 27.78 4.03
CA LEU A 70 -14.60 27.27 4.99
C LEU A 70 -14.08 27.38 6.42
N GLY A 71 -12.79 27.10 6.64
CA GLY A 71 -12.13 27.27 7.93
C GLY A 71 -12.16 28.72 8.42
N PHE A 72 -11.84 29.67 7.53
CA PHE A 72 -11.91 31.10 7.83
C PHE A 72 -13.35 31.55 8.13
N ALA A 73 -14.32 31.12 7.32
CA ALA A 73 -15.73 31.44 7.54
C ALA A 73 -16.22 30.95 8.91
N VAL A 74 -15.88 29.72 9.30
CA VAL A 74 -16.26 29.15 10.60
C VAL A 74 -15.56 29.85 11.77
N LEU A 75 -14.30 30.27 11.59
CA LEU A 75 -13.61 31.11 12.57
C LEU A 75 -14.32 32.45 12.76
N VAL A 76 -14.70 33.12 11.66
CA VAL A 76 -15.47 34.37 11.71
C VAL A 76 -16.83 34.16 12.37
N LEU A 77 -17.53 33.06 12.09
CA LEU A 77 -18.80 32.73 12.75
C LEU A 77 -18.63 32.55 14.27
N GLY A 78 -17.55 31.91 14.72
CA GLY A 78 -17.23 31.80 16.15
C GLY A 78 -16.96 33.17 16.78
N PHE A 79 -16.22 34.03 16.08
CA PHE A 79 -15.98 35.40 16.51
C PHE A 79 -17.29 36.19 16.65
N VAL A 80 -18.14 36.17 15.62
CA VAL A 80 -19.42 36.89 15.57
C VAL A 80 -20.38 36.39 16.65
N LEU A 81 -20.37 35.09 16.98
CA LEU A 81 -21.19 34.56 18.07
C LEU A 81 -20.86 35.24 19.40
N VAL A 82 -19.58 35.29 19.77
CA VAL A 82 -19.16 35.91 21.04
C VAL A 82 -19.32 37.42 20.98
N ALA A 83 -18.96 38.06 19.87
CA ALA A 83 -19.19 39.49 19.67
C ALA A 83 -20.68 39.85 19.85
N GLY A 84 -21.58 39.06 19.25
CA GLY A 84 -23.02 39.23 19.40
C GLY A 84 -23.51 39.00 20.83
N LEU A 85 -22.97 38.02 21.56
CA LEU A 85 -23.32 37.80 22.98
C LEU A 85 -22.87 38.96 23.88
N VAL A 86 -21.78 39.64 23.51
CA VAL A 86 -21.25 40.80 24.24
C VAL A 86 -22.01 42.09 23.87
N GLU A 87 -22.27 42.34 22.58
CA GLU A 87 -22.87 43.59 22.10
C GLU A 87 -24.40 43.62 22.15
N PHE A 88 -25.11 42.51 21.94
CA PHE A 88 -26.58 42.51 21.81
C PHE A 88 -27.34 42.85 23.11
N LEU A 89 -26.62 43.09 24.21
CA LEU A 89 -27.17 43.46 25.53
C LEU A 89 -26.81 44.92 25.90
N THR A 90 -26.97 45.85 24.95
CA THR A 90 -26.51 47.26 24.96
C THR A 90 -26.92 48.16 26.13
N PHE A 91 -27.70 47.70 27.11
CA PHE A 91 -28.19 48.56 28.20
C PHE A 91 -27.95 47.96 29.59
N GLU A 92 -26.68 47.66 29.93
CA GLU A 92 -26.06 47.87 31.27
C GLU A 92 -25.28 46.68 31.88
N ARG A 93 -25.40 45.45 31.39
CA ARG A 93 -24.51 44.31 31.75
C ARG A 93 -24.65 43.16 30.75
N ILE A 94 -23.56 42.44 30.50
CA ILE A 94 -23.60 41.17 29.76
C ILE A 94 -24.16 40.11 30.69
N ASN A 95 -25.23 39.41 30.26
CA ASN A 95 -25.83 38.36 31.06
C ASN A 95 -24.95 37.10 31.02
N LEU A 96 -24.33 36.81 32.15
CA LEU A 96 -23.44 35.68 32.38
C LEU A 96 -24.09 34.33 32.02
N LEU A 97 -25.36 34.13 32.36
CA LEU A 97 -26.03 32.85 32.16
C LEU A 97 -26.21 32.53 30.66
N TRP A 98 -26.53 33.54 29.85
CA TRP A 98 -26.61 33.38 28.40
C TRP A 98 -25.25 33.09 27.77
N PHE A 99 -24.21 33.78 28.25
CA PHE A 99 -22.84 33.52 27.81
C PHE A 99 -22.41 32.08 28.17
N MET A 100 -22.63 31.66 29.43
CA MET A 100 -22.34 30.30 29.87
C MET A 100 -23.13 29.25 29.08
N LEU A 101 -24.43 29.47 28.85
CA LEU A 101 -25.27 28.52 28.13
C LEU A 101 -24.83 28.38 26.67
N ILE A 102 -24.69 29.49 25.94
CA ILE A 102 -24.49 29.49 24.48
C ILE A 102 -23.02 29.28 24.10
N ALA A 103 -22.08 29.93 24.79
CA ALA A 103 -20.67 29.87 24.43
C ALA A 103 -19.92 28.69 25.07
N ILE A 104 -20.42 28.15 26.19
CA ILE A 104 -19.71 27.12 26.97
C ILE A 104 -20.50 25.80 27.03
N LEU A 105 -21.65 25.78 27.69
CA LEU A 105 -22.39 24.57 28.03
C LEU A 105 -22.96 23.88 26.79
N LEU A 106 -23.62 24.60 25.89
CA LEU A 106 -24.20 24.02 24.68
C LEU A 106 -23.11 23.44 23.75
N PRO A 107 -22.01 24.16 23.42
CA PRO A 107 -20.92 23.59 22.67
C PRO A 107 -20.32 22.37 23.38
N PHE A 108 -20.10 22.42 24.70
CA PHE A 108 -19.53 21.29 25.43
C PHE A 108 -20.46 20.08 25.42
N ALA A 109 -21.75 20.25 25.70
CA ALA A 109 -22.76 19.20 25.65
C ALA A 109 -22.87 18.58 24.25
N TRP A 110 -22.83 19.41 23.20
CA TRP A 110 -22.81 18.92 21.82
C TRP A 110 -21.56 18.07 21.55
N TRP A 111 -20.39 18.51 22.03
CA TRP A 111 -19.16 17.74 21.92
C TRP A 111 -19.25 16.39 22.64
N VAL A 112 -19.78 16.36 23.87
CA VAL A 112 -20.02 15.11 24.62
C VAL A 112 -20.98 14.20 23.85
N GLY A 113 -22.10 14.74 23.37
CA GLY A 113 -23.05 13.98 22.53
C GLY A 113 -22.40 13.41 21.27
N ALA A 114 -21.54 14.18 20.60
CA ALA A 114 -20.82 13.72 19.43
C ALA A 114 -19.86 12.56 19.72
N LEU A 115 -19.41 12.34 20.97
CA LEU A 115 -18.60 11.15 21.30
C LEU A 115 -19.42 9.85 21.20
N PHE A 116 -20.71 9.90 21.56
CA PHE A 116 -21.59 8.72 21.60
C PHE A 116 -22.35 8.50 20.29
N PHE A 117 -22.70 9.57 19.56
CA PHE A 117 -23.52 9.47 18.36
C PHE A 117 -22.69 9.67 17.08
N SER A 118 -22.46 8.58 16.34
CA SER A 118 -21.73 8.64 15.06
C SER A 118 -22.39 9.54 14.01
N SER A 119 -23.70 9.80 14.11
CA SER A 119 -24.42 10.76 13.25
C SER A 119 -24.07 12.20 13.60
N ALA A 120 -23.84 12.50 14.88
CA ALA A 120 -23.44 13.84 15.35
C ALA A 120 -21.95 14.15 15.07
N GLN A 121 -21.13 13.12 14.84
CA GLN A 121 -19.72 13.29 14.44
C GLN A 121 -19.55 13.81 13.00
N VAL A 122 -20.55 13.61 12.14
CA VAL A 122 -20.50 13.93 10.71
C VAL A 122 -21.64 14.87 10.37
N PRO A 123 -21.39 16.18 10.23
CA PRO A 123 -22.41 17.08 9.75
C PRO A 123 -22.86 16.66 8.35
N ILE A 124 -24.17 16.39 8.18
CA ILE A 124 -24.79 16.09 6.89
C ILE A 124 -24.35 17.05 5.78
N PRO A 125 -24.37 18.39 5.98
CA PRO A 125 -23.94 19.33 4.93
C PRO A 125 -22.47 19.17 4.56
N LEU A 126 -21.60 18.84 5.52
CA LEU A 126 -20.17 18.67 5.23
C LEU A 126 -19.92 17.41 4.39
N ARG A 127 -20.66 16.33 4.69
CA ARG A 127 -20.59 15.09 3.91
C ARG A 127 -21.07 15.31 2.48
N THR A 128 -22.21 15.98 2.29
CA THR A 128 -22.77 16.23 0.96
C THR A 128 -21.88 17.17 0.14
N LEU A 129 -21.35 18.24 0.76
CA LEU A 129 -20.41 19.16 0.11
C LEU A 129 -19.13 18.43 -0.35
N PHE A 130 -18.57 17.56 0.50
CA PHE A 130 -17.38 16.80 0.14
C PHE A 130 -17.66 15.74 -0.93
N GLN A 131 -18.81 15.08 -0.88
CA GLN A 131 -19.24 14.11 -1.89
C GLN A 131 -19.51 14.77 -3.25
N HIS A 132 -20.08 15.97 -3.28
CA HIS A 132 -20.36 16.68 -4.54
C HIS A 132 -19.09 17.12 -5.27
N ARG A 133 -17.97 17.25 -4.54
CA ARG A 133 -16.64 17.52 -5.12
C ARG A 133 -15.99 16.27 -5.73
N LEU A 134 -16.45 15.08 -5.35
CA LEU A 134 -16.00 13.83 -5.96
C LEU A 134 -16.84 13.55 -7.22
N PRO A 135 -16.22 13.12 -8.33
CA PRO A 135 -16.97 12.74 -9.51
C PRO A 135 -17.95 11.59 -9.19
N SER A 136 -19.11 11.58 -9.86
CA SER A 136 -20.15 10.57 -9.67
C SER A 136 -19.56 9.15 -9.82
N GLY A 137 -19.86 8.28 -8.86
CA GLY A 137 -19.34 6.91 -8.83
C GLY A 137 -17.87 6.76 -8.40
N ALA A 138 -17.19 7.82 -7.95
CA ALA A 138 -15.80 7.73 -7.50
C ALA A 138 -15.61 6.94 -6.19
N LEU A 139 -16.65 6.82 -5.35
CA LEU A 139 -16.54 6.15 -4.06
C LEU A 139 -16.67 4.63 -4.21
N SER A 140 -15.57 3.91 -4.08
CA SER A 140 -15.58 2.45 -3.92
C SER A 140 -15.92 2.04 -2.48
N LYS A 141 -16.60 0.89 -2.29
CA LYS A 141 -16.98 0.37 -0.96
C LYS A 141 -15.80 0.38 0.03
N PRO A 142 -14.58 -0.06 -0.33
CA PRO A 142 -13.48 -0.13 0.66
C PRO A 142 -12.83 1.22 0.99
N LEU A 143 -13.11 2.30 0.23
CA LEU A 143 -12.70 3.66 0.60
C LEU A 143 -13.78 4.47 1.34
N THR A 144 -14.99 3.92 1.54
CA THR A 144 -16.03 4.54 2.37
C THR A 144 -15.54 4.89 3.78
N PRO A 145 -14.77 4.00 4.47
CA PRO A 145 -14.21 4.32 5.77
C PRO A 145 -13.21 5.50 5.74
N LEU A 146 -12.42 5.62 4.66
CA LEU A 146 -11.49 6.74 4.47
C LEU A 146 -12.25 8.06 4.28
N LEU A 147 -13.31 8.06 3.48
CA LEU A 147 -14.17 9.24 3.31
C LEU A 147 -14.81 9.64 4.64
N LYS A 148 -15.41 8.69 5.37
CA LYS A 148 -16.05 8.97 6.67
C LYS A 148 -15.04 9.63 7.62
N LEU A 149 -13.85 9.05 7.76
CA LEU A 149 -12.81 9.59 8.64
C LEU A 149 -12.31 10.96 8.18
N THR A 150 -12.22 11.19 6.86
CA THR A 150 -11.84 12.49 6.29
C THR A 150 -12.85 13.58 6.66
N VAL A 151 -14.15 13.30 6.50
CA VAL A 151 -15.21 14.26 6.84
C VAL A 151 -15.26 14.51 8.36
N VAL A 152 -15.10 13.48 9.19
CA VAL A 152 -15.00 13.66 10.65
C VAL A 152 -13.81 14.53 11.02
N ALA A 153 -12.62 14.24 10.50
CA ALA A 153 -11.42 15.03 10.80
C ALA A 153 -11.58 16.48 10.36
N LEU A 154 -12.20 16.73 9.20
CA LEU A 154 -12.51 18.08 8.73
C LEU A 154 -13.50 18.78 9.65
N GLY A 155 -14.59 18.11 10.04
CA GLY A 155 -15.58 18.66 10.98
C GLY A 155 -14.97 19.03 12.33
N GLN A 156 -14.05 18.21 12.85
CA GLN A 156 -13.32 18.51 14.09
C GLN A 156 -12.39 19.71 13.92
N GLN A 157 -11.68 19.82 12.79
CA GLN A 157 -10.85 21.00 12.50
C GLN A 157 -11.70 22.28 12.41
N LEU A 158 -12.87 22.23 11.76
CA LEU A 158 -13.79 23.37 11.67
C LEU A 158 -14.33 23.74 13.06
N SER A 159 -14.72 22.75 13.86
CA SER A 159 -15.14 22.98 15.26
C SER A 159 -14.05 23.62 16.10
N MET A 160 -12.79 23.21 15.91
CA MET A 160 -11.64 23.84 16.56
C MET A 160 -11.45 25.30 16.12
N LEU A 161 -11.56 25.60 14.82
CA LEU A 161 -11.45 26.96 14.30
C LEU A 161 -12.59 27.85 14.80
N PHE A 162 -13.81 27.31 14.92
CA PHE A 162 -14.94 27.99 15.57
C PHE A 162 -14.61 28.36 17.02
N SER A 163 -14.11 27.40 17.81
CA SER A 163 -13.69 27.63 19.20
C SER A 163 -12.58 28.67 19.32
N LEU A 164 -11.63 28.69 18.38
CA LEU A 164 -10.59 29.72 18.32
C LEU A 164 -11.16 31.09 17.97
N GLY A 165 -12.15 31.16 17.07
CA GLY A 165 -12.88 32.40 16.78
C GLY A 165 -13.58 32.96 18.02
N MET A 166 -14.27 32.11 18.78
CA MET A 166 -14.90 32.49 20.05
C MET A 166 -13.88 33.01 21.07
N LEU A 167 -12.77 32.28 21.25
CA LEU A 167 -11.70 32.69 22.19
C LEU A 167 -11.06 34.01 21.76
N MET A 168 -10.80 34.18 20.46
CA MET A 168 -10.20 35.40 19.91
C MET A 168 -11.12 36.61 20.11
N ALA A 169 -12.42 36.46 19.84
CA ALA A 169 -13.40 37.50 20.15
C ALA A 169 -13.39 37.85 21.64
N PHE A 170 -13.51 36.84 22.51
CA PHE A 170 -13.54 37.08 23.95
C PHE A 170 -12.30 37.83 24.45
N LEU A 171 -11.11 37.43 24.01
CA LEU A 171 -9.85 38.11 24.36
C LEU A 171 -9.77 39.53 23.79
N LEU A 172 -10.22 39.74 22.55
CA LEU A 172 -10.21 41.08 21.94
C LEU A 172 -11.13 42.03 22.69
N TYR A 173 -12.36 41.60 22.99
CA TYR A 173 -13.29 42.39 23.80
C TYR A 173 -12.74 42.63 25.21
N LEU A 174 -12.12 41.63 25.83
CA LEU A 174 -11.50 41.80 27.15
C LEU A 174 -10.36 42.83 27.13
N LEU A 175 -9.63 42.95 26.02
CA LEU A 175 -8.52 43.91 25.87
C LEU A 175 -8.99 45.33 25.53
N VAL A 176 -10.08 45.46 24.77
CA VAL A 176 -10.53 46.73 24.18
C VAL A 176 -11.70 47.35 24.93
N THR A 177 -12.50 46.55 25.64
CA THR A 177 -13.73 46.99 26.31
C THR A 177 -13.73 46.66 27.79
N ASP A 178 -14.37 47.51 28.59
CA ASP A 178 -14.61 47.24 30.01
C ASP A 178 -15.84 46.31 30.14
N LEU A 179 -15.57 45.00 30.21
CA LEU A 179 -16.61 43.97 30.21
C LEU A 179 -17.25 43.85 31.60
N ALA A 180 -18.50 44.30 31.72
CA ALA A 180 -19.29 44.12 32.93
C ALA A 180 -20.22 42.89 32.80
N PHE A 181 -19.84 41.77 33.41
CA PHE A 181 -20.68 40.58 33.50
C PHE A 181 -21.51 40.58 34.79
N GLY A 182 -22.81 40.34 34.65
CA GLY A 182 -23.70 40.07 35.78
C GLY A 182 -24.67 38.97 35.44
N TRP A 183 -25.38 38.44 36.42
CA TRP A 183 -26.41 37.43 36.17
C TRP A 183 -27.77 37.91 36.64
N SER A 184 -28.79 37.52 35.88
CA SER A 184 -30.19 37.73 36.19
C SER A 184 -30.98 36.60 35.53
N SER A 185 -31.95 36.04 36.23
CA SER A 185 -32.81 34.98 35.71
C SER A 185 -34.27 35.29 35.99
N THR A 186 -35.15 34.95 35.05
CA THR A 186 -36.61 35.01 35.25
C THR A 186 -37.09 33.89 36.18
N LEU A 187 -36.35 32.78 36.21
CA LEU A 187 -36.49 31.75 37.25
C LEU A 187 -35.82 32.30 38.51
N ASN A 188 -36.51 32.23 39.65
CA ASN A 188 -36.03 32.70 40.95
C ASN A 188 -34.89 31.80 41.47
N LEU A 189 -33.70 31.94 40.86
CA LEU A 189 -32.50 31.18 41.21
C LEU A 189 -31.80 31.85 42.40
N SER A 190 -31.36 31.06 43.36
CA SER A 190 -30.57 31.55 44.50
C SER A 190 -29.10 31.76 44.10
N SER A 191 -28.44 32.74 44.70
CA SER A 191 -26.99 32.97 44.56
C SER A 191 -26.19 31.74 44.95
N GLU A 192 -26.62 31.02 45.99
CA GLU A 192 -26.00 29.76 46.43
C GLU A 192 -25.96 28.70 45.32
N LEU A 193 -27.04 28.57 44.54
CA LEU A 193 -27.07 27.61 43.43
C LEU A 193 -26.08 28.00 42.32
N ILE A 194 -26.02 29.28 41.97
CA ILE A 194 -25.07 29.78 40.95
C ILE A 194 -23.62 29.61 41.42
N TYR A 195 -23.34 29.88 42.70
CA TYR A 195 -22.04 29.62 43.31
C TYR A 195 -21.67 28.14 43.25
N GLN A 196 -22.55 27.23 43.67
CA GLN A 196 -22.29 25.79 43.60
C GLN A 196 -21.99 25.32 42.17
N LEU A 197 -22.77 25.77 41.18
CA LEU A 197 -22.55 25.42 39.78
C LEU A 197 -21.20 25.92 39.27
N THR A 198 -20.87 27.19 39.51
CA THR A 198 -19.60 27.79 39.07
C THR A 198 -18.40 27.17 39.80
N HIS A 199 -18.55 26.81 41.07
CA HIS A 199 -17.55 26.10 41.85
C HIS A 199 -17.30 24.68 41.32
N ILE A 200 -18.35 23.91 41.02
CA ILE A 200 -18.23 22.57 40.41
C ILE A 200 -17.54 22.66 39.04
N MET A 201 -17.94 23.63 38.21
CA MET A 201 -17.29 23.87 36.92
C MET A 201 -15.82 24.28 37.09
N SER A 202 -15.45 24.94 38.18
CA SER A 202 -14.06 25.37 38.39
C SER A 202 -13.13 24.26 38.88
N TRP A 203 -13.66 23.07 39.21
CA TRP A 203 -12.89 21.96 39.74
C TRP A 203 -11.59 21.62 38.97
N PRO A 204 -11.55 21.65 37.62
CA PRO A 204 -10.33 21.29 36.89
C PRO A 204 -9.18 22.29 37.04
N TRP A 205 -9.45 23.54 37.45
CA TRP A 205 -8.43 24.59 37.57
C TRP A 205 -8.35 25.25 38.93
N GLN A 206 -9.23 24.89 39.87
CA GLN A 206 -9.30 25.52 41.20
C GLN A 206 -7.95 25.57 41.92
N ASN A 207 -7.11 24.53 41.77
CA ASN A 207 -5.78 24.47 42.40
C ASN A 207 -4.70 25.22 41.61
N LEU A 208 -4.88 25.36 40.29
CA LEU A 208 -3.89 25.97 39.40
C LEU A 208 -4.07 27.49 39.35
N TRP A 209 -5.31 27.96 39.37
CA TRP A 209 -5.64 29.38 39.35
C TRP A 209 -6.86 29.68 40.24
N PRO A 210 -6.67 29.74 41.57
CA PRO A 210 -7.77 30.01 42.51
C PRO A 210 -8.51 31.33 42.23
N ALA A 211 -7.81 32.35 41.72
CA ALA A 211 -8.41 33.63 41.35
C ALA A 211 -9.36 33.57 40.14
N ALA A 212 -9.43 32.43 39.43
CA ALA A 212 -10.40 32.15 38.38
C ALA A 212 -11.62 31.33 38.89
N VAL A 213 -11.73 31.13 40.21
CA VAL A 213 -12.89 30.54 40.87
C VAL A 213 -13.76 31.68 41.43
N PRO A 214 -15.02 31.83 41.00
CA PRO A 214 -15.93 32.84 41.53
C PRO A 214 -16.19 32.60 43.03
N SER A 215 -16.03 33.64 43.85
CA SER A 215 -16.42 33.59 45.26
C SER A 215 -17.93 33.80 45.42
N ILE A 216 -18.49 33.38 46.55
CA ILE A 216 -19.91 33.59 46.85
C ILE A 216 -20.28 35.08 46.86
N GLU A 217 -19.39 35.93 47.38
CA GLU A 217 -19.59 37.38 47.44
C GLU A 217 -19.67 37.97 46.02
N LEU A 218 -18.81 37.52 45.10
CA LEU A 218 -18.85 37.95 43.70
C LEU A 218 -20.18 37.57 43.05
N VAL A 219 -20.69 36.36 43.31
CA VAL A 219 -21.97 35.89 42.78
C VAL A 219 -23.12 36.75 43.31
N GLU A 220 -23.17 36.99 44.62
CA GLU A 220 -24.23 37.80 45.23
C GLU A 220 -24.22 39.25 44.75
N GLN A 221 -23.05 39.87 44.68
CA GLN A 221 -22.90 41.28 44.32
C GLN A 221 -23.13 41.55 42.82
N THR A 222 -22.94 40.54 41.96
CA THR A 222 -23.18 40.66 40.52
C THR A 222 -24.57 40.17 40.08
N HIS A 223 -25.42 39.77 41.04
CA HIS A 223 -26.84 39.54 40.80
C HIS A 223 -27.57 40.88 40.58
N TYR A 224 -28.30 41.00 39.47
CA TYR A 224 -29.02 42.24 39.16
C TYR A 224 -30.47 41.99 38.72
N PHE A 225 -31.35 42.95 39.03
CA PHE A 225 -32.73 42.97 38.56
C PHE A 225 -32.88 43.99 37.46
N ARG A 226 -33.39 43.57 36.29
CA ARG A 226 -33.56 44.45 35.12
C ARG A 226 -34.50 45.65 35.36
N ALA A 227 -35.39 45.55 36.35
CA ALA A 227 -36.33 46.62 36.72
C ALA A 227 -35.81 47.53 37.85
N ALA A 228 -34.70 47.17 38.50
CA ALA A 228 -34.12 47.98 39.58
C ALA A 228 -33.22 49.08 38.98
N PRO A 229 -33.22 50.30 39.55
CA PRO A 229 -32.28 51.33 39.14
C PRO A 229 -30.83 50.85 39.33
N ILE A 230 -29.93 51.27 38.45
CA ILE A 230 -28.50 50.94 38.52
C ILE A 230 -27.93 51.52 39.81
N SER A 231 -27.83 50.72 40.85
CA SER A 231 -27.03 51.08 42.01
C SER A 231 -25.56 50.91 41.63
N VAL A 232 -24.87 52.03 41.42
CA VAL A 232 -23.46 52.12 40.99
C VAL A 232 -22.51 51.79 42.15
N VAL A 233 -22.71 50.65 42.81
CA VAL A 233 -22.00 50.40 44.08
C VAL A 233 -20.57 49.89 43.86
N GLN A 234 -20.22 49.25 42.72
CA GLN A 234 -18.84 48.90 42.33
C GLN A 234 -18.77 48.29 40.92
N PRO A 235 -18.41 49.04 39.85
CA PRO A 235 -18.26 48.52 38.49
C PRO A 235 -17.19 47.43 38.35
N GLU A 236 -16.12 47.53 39.14
CA GLU A 236 -14.94 46.64 39.08
C GLU A 236 -15.28 45.16 39.36
N LEU A 237 -16.32 44.90 40.16
CA LEU A 237 -16.76 43.55 40.50
C LEU A 237 -17.35 42.82 39.28
N PHE A 238 -18.09 43.53 38.42
CA PHE A 238 -18.66 42.95 37.21
C PHE A 238 -17.59 42.50 36.22
N GLY A 239 -16.40 43.12 36.27
CA GLY A 239 -15.24 42.73 35.49
C GLY A 239 -14.60 41.42 35.94
N GLN A 240 -14.76 40.97 37.18
CA GLN A 240 -13.95 39.86 37.71
C GLN A 240 -14.30 38.48 37.12
N TRP A 241 -15.45 38.35 36.46
CA TRP A 241 -15.91 37.11 35.82
C TRP A 241 -15.05 36.64 34.65
N TRP A 242 -14.25 37.53 34.03
CA TRP A 242 -13.50 37.17 32.82
C TRP A 242 -12.56 35.99 33.04
N ARG A 243 -11.99 35.84 34.24
CA ARG A 243 -11.04 34.76 34.59
C ARG A 243 -11.72 33.40 34.54
N PHE A 244 -12.89 33.31 35.17
CA PHE A 244 -13.73 32.11 35.17
C PHE A 244 -14.20 31.76 33.75
N LEU A 245 -14.66 32.77 32.99
CA LEU A 245 -15.14 32.57 31.62
C LEU A 245 -14.01 32.16 30.66
N LEU A 246 -12.82 32.75 30.81
CA LEU A 246 -11.63 32.39 30.04
C LEU A 246 -11.27 30.92 30.29
N MET A 247 -11.17 30.51 31.56
CA MET A 247 -10.85 29.12 31.92
C MET A 247 -11.91 28.15 31.41
N SER A 248 -13.19 28.54 31.49
CA SER A 248 -14.30 27.74 30.96
C SER A 248 -14.22 27.58 29.44
N LEU A 249 -13.93 28.65 28.68
CA LEU A 249 -13.71 28.57 27.24
C LEU A 249 -12.50 27.68 26.91
N LEU A 250 -11.38 27.86 27.62
CA LEU A 250 -10.17 27.09 27.39
C LEU A 250 -10.39 25.59 27.63
N LEU A 251 -11.01 25.22 28.75
CA LEU A 251 -11.09 23.82 29.17
C LEU A 251 -12.33 23.06 28.66
N TYR A 252 -13.46 23.73 28.51
CA TYR A 252 -14.70 23.07 28.04
C TYR A 252 -14.95 23.25 26.54
N VAL A 253 -14.30 24.22 25.89
CA VAL A 253 -14.58 24.54 24.49
C VAL A 253 -13.38 24.38 23.58
N VAL A 254 -12.19 24.83 23.99
CA VAL A 254 -10.98 24.75 23.15
C VAL A 254 -10.27 23.42 23.34
N LEU A 255 -9.89 23.06 24.57
CA LEU A 255 -9.12 21.86 24.88
C LEU A 255 -9.77 20.56 24.33
N PRO A 256 -11.08 20.32 24.48
CA PRO A 256 -11.68 19.10 23.96
C PRO A 256 -11.60 19.01 22.44
N ARG A 257 -11.64 20.17 21.74
CA ARG A 257 -11.54 20.28 20.27
C ARG A 257 -10.11 20.09 19.80
N VAL A 258 -9.12 20.57 20.56
CA VAL A 258 -7.71 20.29 20.30
C VAL A 258 -7.47 18.79 20.34
N ILE A 259 -7.94 18.12 21.40
CA ILE A 259 -7.76 16.68 21.60
C ILE A 259 -8.42 15.88 20.48
N THR A 260 -9.69 16.13 20.17
CA THR A 260 -10.40 15.38 19.12
C THR A 260 -9.85 15.70 17.73
N SER A 261 -9.51 16.95 17.43
CA SER A 261 -8.89 17.32 16.15
C SER A 261 -7.54 16.63 15.96
N ALA A 262 -6.68 16.61 16.98
CA ALA A 262 -5.42 15.91 16.94
C ALA A 262 -5.61 14.39 16.76
N PHE A 263 -6.52 13.80 17.52
CA PHE A 263 -6.83 12.37 17.45
C PHE A 263 -7.34 11.94 16.07
N PHE A 264 -8.32 12.64 15.50
CA PHE A 264 -8.89 12.29 14.19
C PHE A 264 -7.92 12.59 13.05
N ARG A 265 -7.09 13.64 13.17
CA ARG A 265 -6.00 13.92 12.22
C ARG A 265 -4.94 12.83 12.24
N TYR A 266 -4.57 12.34 13.42
CA TYR A 266 -3.66 11.20 13.57
C TYR A 266 -4.24 9.93 12.96
N ARG A 267 -5.49 9.58 13.29
CA ARG A 267 -6.18 8.42 12.71
C ARG A 267 -6.26 8.52 11.19
N LEU A 268 -6.56 9.70 10.64
CA LEU A 268 -6.64 9.92 9.21
C LEU A 268 -5.28 9.72 8.54
N ASN A 269 -4.21 10.31 9.08
CA ASN A 269 -2.85 10.12 8.56
C ASN A 269 -2.46 8.63 8.54
N ARG A 270 -2.74 7.90 9.63
CA ARG A 270 -2.48 6.47 9.72
C ARG A 270 -3.28 5.68 8.69
N MET A 271 -4.56 6.00 8.53
CA MET A 271 -5.43 5.34 7.56
C MET A 271 -5.01 5.61 6.12
N GLN A 272 -4.63 6.84 5.78
CA GLN A 272 -4.09 7.18 4.46
C GLN A 272 -2.82 6.40 4.15
N GLY A 273 -1.93 6.29 5.13
CA GLY A 273 -0.71 5.47 5.02
C GLY A 273 -1.03 3.98 4.82
N SER A 274 -2.02 3.45 5.53
CA SER A 274 -2.50 2.07 5.38
C SER A 274 -3.14 1.83 4.02
N VAL A 275 -4.05 2.69 3.57
CA VAL A 275 -4.70 2.56 2.25
C VAL A 275 -3.67 2.59 1.13
N ARG A 276 -2.68 3.49 1.20
CA ARG A 276 -1.61 3.57 0.20
C ARG A 276 -0.79 2.27 0.09
N LYS A 277 -0.58 1.57 1.21
CA LYS A 277 0.25 0.35 1.27
C LYS A 277 -0.55 -0.94 1.08
N SER A 278 -1.77 -0.99 1.58
CA SER A 278 -2.56 -2.22 1.75
C SER A 278 -3.71 -2.37 0.77
N ASP A 279 -4.14 -1.30 0.09
CA ASP A 279 -5.14 -1.43 -0.98
C ASP A 279 -4.48 -2.11 -2.19
N ALA A 280 -5.08 -3.21 -2.67
CA ALA A 280 -4.48 -4.06 -3.70
C ALA A 280 -4.18 -3.30 -5.01
N LEU A 281 -5.04 -2.36 -5.42
CA LEU A 281 -4.84 -1.60 -6.65
C LEU A 281 -3.78 -0.53 -6.44
N ILE A 282 -3.87 0.24 -5.35
CA ILE A 282 -2.93 1.33 -5.06
C ILE A 282 -1.52 0.78 -4.77
N GLY A 283 -1.44 -0.29 -3.97
CA GLY A 283 -0.20 -1.00 -3.69
C GLY A 283 0.38 -1.66 -4.94
N GLY A 284 -0.47 -2.25 -5.79
CA GLY A 284 -0.07 -2.81 -7.09
C GLY A 284 0.51 -1.76 -8.03
N LEU A 285 -0.06 -0.55 -8.07
CA LEU A 285 0.56 0.58 -8.80
C LEU A 285 1.95 0.89 -8.26
N TRP A 286 2.10 1.00 -6.93
CA TRP A 286 3.41 1.28 -6.33
C TRP A 286 4.44 0.19 -6.65
N GLN A 287 4.02 -1.07 -6.67
CA GLN A 287 4.88 -2.18 -7.11
C GLN A 287 5.29 -2.03 -8.58
N ARG A 288 4.36 -1.72 -9.50
CA ARG A 288 4.71 -1.50 -10.92
C ARG A 288 5.68 -0.32 -11.12
N LEU A 289 5.56 0.72 -10.31
CA LEU A 289 6.49 1.86 -10.34
C LEU A 289 7.86 1.47 -9.80
N ALA A 290 7.92 0.75 -8.67
CA ALA A 290 9.15 0.47 -7.93
C ALA A 290 9.94 -0.73 -8.46
N THR A 291 9.26 -1.78 -8.93
CA THR A 291 9.89 -3.02 -9.40
C THR A 291 10.57 -2.82 -10.75
N GLU A 292 11.81 -3.28 -10.85
CA GLU A 292 12.57 -3.27 -12.09
C GLU A 292 11.92 -4.14 -13.16
N LEU A 293 12.02 -3.69 -14.41
CA LEU A 293 11.65 -4.48 -15.57
C LEU A 293 12.76 -5.51 -15.78
N ILE A 294 12.56 -6.72 -15.27
CA ILE A 294 13.33 -7.87 -15.73
C ILE A 294 12.67 -8.30 -17.04
N ASP A 295 12.99 -7.59 -18.13
CA ASP A 295 12.78 -8.15 -19.45
C ASP A 295 13.76 -9.32 -19.54
N HIS A 296 13.29 -10.51 -19.19
CA HIS A 296 13.77 -11.69 -19.87
C HIS A 296 13.29 -11.56 -21.31
N GLU A 297 13.93 -10.67 -22.08
CA GLU A 297 14.21 -11.00 -23.46
C GLU A 297 14.97 -12.32 -23.36
N ALA A 298 14.23 -13.44 -23.37
CA ALA A 298 14.70 -14.58 -24.10
C ALA A 298 15.02 -13.98 -25.46
N GLN A 299 16.31 -13.67 -25.69
CA GLN A 299 16.82 -13.56 -27.03
C GLN A 299 16.18 -14.75 -27.73
N PRO A 300 15.29 -14.54 -28.72
CA PRO A 300 14.86 -15.66 -29.52
C PRO A 300 16.18 -16.28 -29.93
N VAL A 301 16.44 -17.50 -29.45
CA VAL A 301 17.66 -18.22 -29.81
C VAL A 301 17.71 -18.03 -31.30
N GLU A 302 18.67 -17.21 -31.77
CA GLU A 302 18.84 -17.01 -33.19
C GLU A 302 18.88 -18.43 -33.69
N GLN A 303 17.88 -18.79 -34.49
CA GLN A 303 17.90 -20.01 -35.24
C GLN A 303 19.11 -19.80 -36.14
N ARG A 304 20.29 -20.12 -35.60
CA ARG A 304 21.51 -20.23 -36.36
C ARG A 304 21.12 -21.22 -37.42
N GLU A 305 21.01 -20.72 -38.64
CA GLU A 305 20.81 -21.57 -39.79
C GLU A 305 21.81 -22.72 -39.67
N PRO A 306 21.37 -23.97 -39.90
CA PRO A 306 22.22 -25.12 -39.71
C PRO A 306 23.40 -25.00 -40.67
N SER A 307 24.52 -24.50 -40.15
CA SER A 307 25.77 -24.44 -40.87
C SER A 307 26.26 -25.88 -41.06
N SER A 308 25.95 -26.38 -42.25
CA SER A 308 26.68 -27.38 -43.03
C SER A 308 27.30 -28.56 -42.29
N VAL A 309 26.61 -29.71 -42.44
CA VAL A 309 27.17 -31.04 -42.70
C VAL A 309 28.25 -31.52 -41.72
N MET A 310 27.81 -32.17 -40.64
CA MET A 310 28.56 -33.30 -40.07
C MET A 310 27.90 -34.62 -40.52
N PRO A 311 28.69 -35.68 -40.81
CA PRO A 311 28.15 -36.93 -41.30
C PRO A 311 27.34 -37.61 -40.20
N ILE A 312 26.02 -37.64 -40.38
CA ILE A 312 25.12 -38.48 -39.59
C ILE A 312 24.96 -39.80 -40.35
N THR A 313 25.00 -40.89 -39.60
CA THR A 313 24.65 -42.28 -39.95
C THR A 313 25.83 -43.19 -40.31
N GLU A 314 26.55 -43.68 -39.29
CA GLU A 314 27.01 -45.07 -39.35
C GLU A 314 25.91 -45.95 -38.72
N GLU A 315 25.35 -46.86 -39.51
CA GLU A 315 24.62 -48.01 -38.98
C GLU A 315 25.60 -48.83 -38.14
N ILE A 316 25.37 -48.88 -36.83
CA ILE A 316 26.27 -49.58 -35.94
C ILE A 316 26.06 -51.10 -36.11
N GLY A 317 26.98 -51.71 -36.86
CA GLY A 317 27.39 -53.11 -36.68
C GLY A 317 28.45 -53.27 -35.58
N VAL A 318 28.76 -52.22 -34.82
CA VAL A 318 29.85 -52.20 -33.84
C VAL A 318 29.32 -52.61 -32.45
N THR A 319 29.86 -53.71 -31.93
CA THR A 319 29.61 -54.14 -30.55
C THR A 319 30.30 -53.20 -29.56
N CYS A 320 29.57 -52.20 -29.07
CA CYS A 320 30.07 -51.30 -28.02
C CYS A 320 30.21 -52.08 -26.71
N ARG A 321 31.44 -52.24 -26.22
CA ARG A 321 31.73 -52.94 -24.95
C ARG A 321 31.70 -52.01 -23.73
N GLN A 322 31.59 -50.70 -23.92
CA GLN A 322 31.47 -49.69 -22.86
C GLN A 322 30.17 -48.89 -23.06
N ILE A 323 29.26 -48.93 -22.10
CA ILE A 323 27.96 -48.25 -22.16
C ILE A 323 27.75 -47.42 -20.89
N LEU A 324 27.50 -46.14 -21.06
CA LEU A 324 27.21 -45.19 -19.97
C LEU A 324 25.77 -44.68 -20.10
N ALA A 325 25.03 -44.63 -19.00
CA ALA A 325 23.72 -44.00 -18.96
C ALA A 325 23.79 -42.69 -18.19
N TRP A 326 23.38 -41.58 -18.81
CA TRP A 326 23.39 -40.25 -18.20
C TRP A 326 22.05 -39.92 -17.53
N GLY A 327 22.09 -39.57 -16.25
CA GLY A 327 20.95 -39.15 -15.45
C GLY A 327 20.20 -40.28 -14.75
N VAL A 328 19.11 -39.94 -14.05
CA VAL A 328 18.27 -40.93 -13.33
C VAL A 328 17.22 -41.50 -14.27
N TRP A 329 17.30 -42.80 -14.58
CA TRP A 329 16.40 -43.50 -15.49
C TRP A 329 15.31 -44.31 -14.76
N PRO A 330 14.11 -44.47 -15.35
CA PRO A 330 13.13 -45.45 -14.87
C PRO A 330 13.65 -46.89 -15.02
N ASP A 331 13.45 -47.72 -13.99
CA ASP A 331 13.96 -49.10 -13.94
C ASP A 331 13.48 -49.97 -15.11
N ASP A 332 12.22 -49.81 -15.54
CA ASP A 332 11.65 -50.60 -16.64
C ASP A 332 12.30 -50.28 -17.99
N VAL A 333 12.66 -49.02 -18.22
CA VAL A 333 13.36 -48.58 -19.43
C VAL A 333 14.79 -49.13 -19.43
N MET A 334 15.49 -49.04 -18.29
CA MET A 334 16.85 -49.57 -18.14
C MET A 334 16.90 -51.08 -18.29
N ARG A 335 15.94 -51.82 -17.71
CA ARG A 335 15.83 -53.28 -17.87
C ARG A 335 15.68 -53.66 -19.35
N THR A 336 14.83 -52.94 -20.08
CA THR A 336 14.61 -53.17 -21.52
C THR A 336 15.85 -52.86 -22.34
N LEU A 337 16.55 -51.75 -22.06
CA LEU A 337 17.77 -51.36 -22.74
C LEU A 337 18.92 -52.35 -22.49
N ARG A 338 19.09 -52.83 -21.25
CA ARG A 338 20.09 -53.85 -20.90
C ARG A 338 19.88 -55.16 -21.66
N LEU A 339 18.63 -55.61 -21.81
CA LEU A 339 18.30 -56.79 -22.60
C LEU A 339 18.61 -56.61 -24.08
N LYS A 340 18.23 -55.45 -24.66
CA LYS A 340 18.43 -55.18 -26.11
C LYS A 340 19.89 -54.94 -26.49
N LEU A 341 20.70 -54.38 -25.59
CA LEU A 341 22.12 -54.10 -25.82
C LEU A 341 23.04 -55.24 -25.35
N GLY A 342 22.49 -56.35 -24.86
CA GLY A 342 23.27 -57.53 -24.45
C GLY A 342 24.16 -57.28 -23.22
N ALA A 343 23.69 -56.50 -22.24
CA ALA A 343 24.46 -56.11 -21.07
C ALA A 343 24.88 -57.28 -20.15
N ASP A 344 24.21 -58.45 -20.26
CA ASP A 344 24.54 -59.67 -19.50
C ASP A 344 25.64 -60.53 -20.16
N GLY A 345 26.19 -60.08 -21.30
CA GLY A 345 27.34 -60.72 -21.93
C GLY A 345 28.63 -60.52 -21.12
N SER A 346 29.44 -61.57 -20.97
CA SER A 346 30.75 -61.49 -20.31
C SER A 346 31.68 -60.55 -21.08
N GLY A 347 31.86 -59.33 -20.58
CA GLY A 347 32.80 -58.34 -21.13
C GLY A 347 32.22 -56.96 -21.48
N VAL A 348 30.97 -56.66 -21.11
CA VAL A 348 30.39 -55.31 -21.24
C VAL A 348 30.54 -54.52 -19.93
N TYR A 349 31.14 -53.33 -20.01
CA TYR A 349 31.22 -52.38 -18.91
C TYR A 349 30.01 -51.43 -18.98
N TRP A 350 29.09 -51.55 -18.01
CA TRP A 350 27.88 -50.72 -17.93
C TRP A 350 27.88 -49.88 -16.64
N VAL A 351 27.76 -48.56 -16.76
CA VAL A 351 27.66 -47.65 -15.60
C VAL A 351 26.51 -46.67 -15.76
N ASN A 352 25.79 -46.42 -14.67
CA ASN A 352 24.74 -45.40 -14.61
C ASN A 352 25.26 -44.19 -13.82
N ILE A 353 25.14 -43.01 -14.42
CA ILE A 353 25.67 -41.76 -13.88
C ILE A 353 24.47 -40.93 -13.39
N ASP A 354 24.21 -41.02 -12.09
CA ASP A 354 23.08 -40.37 -11.43
C ASP A 354 23.45 -39.06 -10.73
N SER A 355 24.75 -38.75 -10.65
CA SER A 355 25.27 -37.61 -9.90
C SER A 355 26.62 -37.11 -10.45
N PRO A 356 26.99 -35.84 -10.20
CA PRO A 356 28.29 -35.29 -10.61
C PRO A 356 29.49 -36.04 -10.00
N LYS A 357 29.31 -36.61 -8.80
CA LYS A 357 30.35 -37.45 -8.17
C LYS A 357 30.54 -38.78 -8.91
N ALA A 358 29.44 -39.41 -9.35
CA ALA A 358 29.49 -40.61 -10.18
C ALA A 358 30.12 -40.32 -11.55
N ALA A 359 29.88 -39.13 -12.12
CA ALA A 359 30.50 -38.71 -13.38
C ALA A 359 32.04 -38.63 -13.26
N ALA A 360 32.55 -38.01 -12.18
CA ALA A 360 33.98 -37.89 -11.93
C ALA A 360 34.66 -39.24 -11.64
N SER A 361 34.01 -40.13 -10.86
CA SER A 361 34.55 -41.47 -10.58
C SER A 361 34.58 -42.36 -11.83
N THR A 362 33.52 -42.30 -12.65
CA THR A 362 33.44 -43.05 -13.91
C THR A 362 34.52 -42.59 -14.89
N ALA A 363 34.77 -41.28 -15.00
CA ALA A 363 35.85 -40.75 -15.84
C ALA A 363 37.24 -41.25 -15.38
N ALA A 364 37.47 -41.36 -14.07
CA ALA A 364 38.70 -41.90 -13.52
C ALA A 364 38.87 -43.41 -13.83
N GLU A 365 37.80 -44.19 -13.73
CA GLU A 365 37.80 -45.62 -14.08
C GLU A 365 38.05 -45.82 -15.58
N LEU A 366 37.44 -44.99 -16.44
CA LEU A 366 37.63 -45.07 -17.89
C LEU A 366 39.08 -44.86 -18.33
N LYS A 367 39.87 -44.04 -17.62
CA LYS A 367 41.32 -43.89 -17.88
C LYS A 367 42.10 -45.20 -17.74
N SER A 368 41.64 -46.12 -16.89
CA SER A 368 42.31 -47.41 -16.66
C SER A 368 41.89 -48.50 -17.65
N LEU A 369 40.83 -48.26 -18.42
CA LEU A 369 40.29 -49.20 -19.40
C LEU A 369 40.86 -48.92 -20.80
N VAL A 370 40.99 -49.98 -21.60
CA VAL A 370 41.40 -49.91 -23.01
C VAL A 370 40.48 -48.97 -23.77
N ASP A 371 41.07 -48.13 -24.63
CA ASP A 371 40.34 -47.25 -25.52
C ASP A 371 39.51 -48.09 -26.50
N ALA A 372 38.19 -48.02 -26.35
CA ALA A 372 37.21 -48.80 -27.09
C ALA A 372 35.98 -47.94 -27.35
N PRO A 373 35.18 -48.25 -28.39
CA PRO A 373 33.97 -47.50 -28.69
C PRO A 373 33.01 -47.45 -27.49
N LEU A 374 32.68 -46.23 -27.06
CA LEU A 374 31.84 -45.98 -25.89
C LEU A 374 30.50 -45.38 -26.31
N LEU A 375 29.41 -46.00 -25.82
CA LEU A 375 28.04 -45.57 -26.05
C LEU A 375 27.49 -44.81 -24.85
N LEU A 376 27.13 -43.55 -25.04
CA LEU A 376 26.46 -42.68 -24.08
C LEU A 376 24.95 -42.65 -24.35
N LEU A 377 24.17 -43.18 -23.41
CA LEU A 377 22.71 -43.17 -23.44
C LEU A 377 22.20 -41.90 -22.75
N CYS A 378 21.42 -41.12 -23.48
CA CYS A 378 20.76 -39.91 -22.98
C CYS A 378 19.25 -40.05 -23.12
N LYS A 379 18.49 -39.38 -22.25
CA LYS A 379 17.03 -39.35 -22.33
C LYS A 379 16.58 -38.48 -23.50
N GLY A 380 16.19 -39.09 -24.61
CA GLY A 380 15.77 -38.37 -25.82
C GLY A 380 14.45 -37.60 -25.67
N TRP A 381 13.71 -37.79 -24.56
CA TRP A 381 12.49 -37.04 -24.22
C TRP A 381 12.75 -35.74 -23.44
N GLU A 382 13.98 -35.51 -22.99
CA GLU A 382 14.45 -34.29 -22.34
C GLU A 382 15.37 -33.53 -23.32
N PRO A 383 15.35 -32.18 -23.32
CA PRO A 383 16.34 -31.41 -24.08
C PRO A 383 17.75 -31.60 -23.48
N PRO A 384 18.81 -31.49 -24.29
CA PRO A 384 20.18 -31.53 -23.79
C PRO A 384 20.43 -30.37 -22.81
N THR A 385 21.20 -30.64 -21.75
CA THR A 385 21.53 -29.68 -20.68
C THR A 385 22.99 -29.28 -20.75
N GLY A 386 23.35 -28.10 -20.21
CA GLY A 386 24.76 -27.65 -20.15
C GLY A 386 25.66 -28.60 -19.34
N GLU A 387 25.13 -29.23 -18.29
CA GLU A 387 25.89 -30.25 -17.52
C GLU A 387 26.27 -31.48 -18.36
N LEU A 388 25.44 -31.84 -19.35
CA LEU A 388 25.76 -32.91 -20.29
C LEU A 388 26.86 -32.48 -21.26
N GLU A 389 26.86 -31.22 -21.69
CA GLU A 389 27.90 -30.65 -22.56
C GLU A 389 29.27 -30.73 -21.89
N ASP A 390 29.37 -30.26 -20.64
CA ASP A 390 30.59 -30.32 -19.84
C ASP A 390 31.10 -31.77 -19.70
N TYR A 391 30.19 -32.71 -19.47
CA TYR A 391 30.54 -34.13 -19.37
C TYR A 391 31.00 -34.73 -20.70
N CYS A 392 30.36 -34.37 -21.80
CA CYS A 392 30.76 -34.83 -23.14
C CYS A 392 32.14 -34.27 -23.53
N ASN A 393 32.43 -33.00 -23.21
CA ASN A 393 33.74 -32.40 -23.43
C ASN A 393 34.83 -33.16 -22.66
N MET A 394 34.59 -33.48 -21.38
CA MET A 394 35.51 -34.29 -20.59
C MET A 394 35.71 -35.70 -21.17
N LEU A 395 34.65 -36.34 -21.70
CA LEU A 395 34.77 -37.65 -22.35
C LEU A 395 35.56 -37.59 -23.66
N GLY A 396 35.41 -36.52 -24.44
CA GLY A 396 36.15 -36.30 -25.69
C GLY A 396 37.66 -36.20 -25.51
N GLU A 397 38.13 -35.78 -24.34
CA GLU A 397 39.56 -35.82 -23.99
C GLU A 397 40.07 -37.25 -23.70
N LEU A 398 39.17 -38.18 -23.35
CA LEU A 398 39.51 -39.50 -22.83
C LEU A 398 39.39 -40.63 -23.87
N ARG A 399 38.54 -40.45 -24.88
CA ARG A 399 38.16 -41.49 -25.84
C ARG A 399 38.13 -40.93 -27.26
N ALA A 400 38.69 -41.68 -28.21
CA ALA A 400 38.72 -41.28 -29.61
C ALA A 400 37.40 -41.53 -30.35
N HIS A 401 36.58 -42.48 -29.89
CA HIS A 401 35.35 -42.90 -30.56
C HIS A 401 34.16 -42.92 -29.59
N LEU A 402 33.33 -41.88 -29.64
CA LEU A 402 32.19 -41.68 -28.76
C LEU A 402 30.88 -41.67 -29.54
N PHE A 403 29.92 -42.42 -29.04
CA PHE A 403 28.61 -42.60 -29.65
C PHE A 403 27.54 -42.06 -28.70
N LEU A 404 26.73 -41.10 -29.15
CA LEU A 404 25.64 -40.53 -28.35
C LEU A 404 24.30 -41.00 -28.90
N TRP A 405 23.51 -41.65 -28.05
CA TRP A 405 22.17 -42.10 -28.39
C TRP A 405 21.11 -41.45 -27.49
N PRO A 406 20.31 -40.48 -28.01
CA PRO A 406 19.12 -40.00 -27.33
C PRO A 406 18.00 -41.05 -27.47
N VAL A 407 17.75 -41.81 -26.40
CA VAL A 407 16.74 -42.87 -26.39
C VAL A 407 15.34 -42.25 -26.38
N PRO A 408 14.49 -42.50 -27.40
CA PRO A 408 13.13 -41.98 -27.42
C PRO A 408 12.26 -42.67 -26.36
N LEU A 409 11.30 -41.94 -25.80
CA LEU A 409 10.29 -42.53 -24.91
C LEU A 409 9.26 -43.31 -25.74
N THR A 410 8.93 -44.52 -25.32
CA THR A 410 7.89 -45.34 -25.96
C THR A 410 6.53 -44.63 -25.94
N GLY A 411 5.90 -44.46 -27.11
CA GLY A 411 4.59 -43.81 -27.24
C GLY A 411 4.63 -42.28 -27.38
N MET A 412 5.80 -41.68 -27.65
CA MET A 412 5.91 -40.26 -27.93
C MET A 412 5.30 -39.88 -29.29
N ASP A 413 4.63 -38.73 -29.36
CA ASP A 413 4.10 -38.16 -30.60
C ASP A 413 5.21 -37.85 -31.62
N GLU A 414 4.98 -38.18 -32.90
CA GLU A 414 5.97 -38.05 -33.97
C GLU A 414 6.44 -36.61 -34.18
N ARG A 415 5.56 -35.62 -34.00
CA ARG A 415 5.92 -34.20 -34.13
C ARG A 415 6.89 -33.77 -33.03
N ARG A 416 6.60 -34.17 -31.79
CA ARG A 416 7.46 -33.89 -30.64
C ARG A 416 8.81 -34.60 -30.75
N GLN A 417 8.81 -35.83 -31.26
CA GLN A 417 10.03 -36.58 -31.52
C GLN A 417 10.92 -35.89 -32.57
N LYS A 418 10.35 -35.37 -33.66
CA LYS A 418 11.10 -34.60 -34.67
C LYS A 418 11.74 -33.35 -34.09
N LEU A 419 10.97 -32.55 -33.33
CA LEU A 419 11.49 -31.33 -32.69
C LEU A 419 12.64 -31.63 -31.71
N LEU A 420 12.54 -32.71 -30.93
CA LEU A 420 13.61 -33.08 -30.01
C LEU A 420 14.85 -33.57 -30.76
N ILE A 421 14.69 -34.35 -31.84
CA ILE A 421 15.82 -34.77 -32.69
C ILE A 421 16.53 -33.56 -33.30
N GLU A 422 15.79 -32.52 -33.70
CA GLU A 422 16.38 -31.26 -34.18
C GLU A 422 17.21 -30.55 -33.09
N SER A 423 16.69 -30.48 -31.85
CA SER A 423 17.45 -29.96 -30.71
C SER A 423 18.74 -30.75 -30.45
N TRP A 424 18.67 -32.09 -30.49
CA TRP A 424 19.84 -32.95 -30.34
C TRP A 424 20.85 -32.80 -31.49
N ARG A 425 20.39 -32.60 -32.73
CA ARG A 425 21.27 -32.29 -33.87
C ARG A 425 21.98 -30.95 -33.71
N SER A 426 21.27 -29.92 -33.22
CA SER A 426 21.89 -28.63 -32.92
C SER A 426 22.93 -28.76 -31.81
N PHE A 427 22.67 -29.59 -30.80
CA PHE A 427 23.59 -29.83 -29.68
C PHE A 427 24.87 -30.54 -30.12
N MET A 428 24.80 -31.46 -31.09
CA MET A 428 26.01 -32.10 -31.63
C MET A 428 27.03 -31.11 -32.21
N GLY A 429 26.58 -29.95 -32.72
CA GLY A 429 27.47 -28.90 -33.21
C GLY A 429 28.26 -28.19 -32.10
N GLN A 430 27.92 -28.41 -30.83
CA GLN A 430 28.63 -27.88 -29.66
C GLN A 430 29.62 -28.90 -29.07
N LEU A 431 29.56 -30.16 -29.50
CA LEU A 431 30.39 -31.24 -28.97
C LEU A 431 31.70 -31.43 -29.77
N PRO A 432 32.71 -32.10 -29.17
CA PRO A 432 33.93 -32.46 -29.89
C PRO A 432 33.67 -33.37 -31.10
N GLU A 433 34.51 -33.27 -32.14
CA GLU A 433 34.34 -34.02 -33.41
C GLU A 433 34.35 -35.56 -33.26
N CYS A 434 34.85 -36.08 -32.13
CA CYS A 434 34.86 -37.51 -31.82
C CYS A 434 33.47 -38.08 -31.45
N PHE A 435 32.44 -37.24 -31.35
CA PHE A 435 31.06 -37.66 -31.05
C PHE A 435 30.24 -37.92 -32.31
N HIS A 436 29.60 -39.09 -32.36
CA HIS A 436 28.68 -39.49 -33.41
C HIS A 436 27.27 -39.68 -32.87
N LEU A 437 26.29 -38.98 -33.45
CA LEU A 437 24.88 -39.09 -33.07
C LEU A 437 24.22 -40.32 -33.70
N ILE A 438 23.59 -41.15 -32.87
CA ILE A 438 22.83 -42.32 -33.31
C ILE A 438 21.35 -42.09 -33.04
N ILE A 439 20.50 -42.22 -34.05
CA ILE A 439 19.05 -41.99 -33.89
C ILE A 439 18.28 -43.31 -33.81
N ASN A 440 18.86 -44.44 -34.26
CA ASN A 440 18.19 -45.74 -34.21
C ASN A 440 19.16 -46.95 -34.30
N PRO A 441 19.85 -47.34 -33.21
CA PRO A 441 20.81 -48.44 -33.24
C PRO A 441 20.19 -49.84 -33.30
N LEU A 442 18.87 -49.97 -33.16
CA LEU A 442 18.18 -51.26 -32.97
C LEU A 442 17.21 -51.61 -34.10
N ALA A 443 17.23 -50.87 -35.21
CA ALA A 443 16.33 -51.10 -36.34
C ALA A 443 17.02 -51.86 -37.48
N ALA A 444 17.16 -53.18 -37.35
CA ALA A 444 17.23 -54.10 -38.50
C ALA A 444 17.04 -55.56 -38.10
N GLU A 445 15.79 -56.04 -38.10
CA GLU A 445 15.44 -57.39 -38.56
C GLU A 445 14.15 -57.29 -39.40
N LYS A 446 14.31 -56.75 -40.60
CA LYS A 446 13.42 -57.00 -41.75
C LYS A 446 14.27 -56.87 -43.01
N ARG A 447 14.97 -57.95 -43.35
CA ARG A 447 15.44 -58.20 -44.71
C ARG A 447 14.81 -59.51 -45.16
N ASP A 448 14.10 -59.42 -46.27
CA ASP A 448 13.40 -60.51 -46.93
C ASP A 448 14.31 -61.72 -47.19
N ALA A 449 13.83 -62.90 -46.78
CA ALA A 449 13.99 -64.18 -47.46
C ALA A 449 12.88 -65.13 -46.99
#